data_AF-A0A5B8UXM4-F1
#
_entry.id   AF-A0A5B8UXM4-F1
#
_cell.length_a   1.000
_cell.length_b   1.000
_cell.length_c   1.000
_cell.angle_alpha   90.00
_cell.angle_beta   90.00
_cell.angle_gamma   90.00
#
_symmetry.space_group_name_H-M   'P 1'
#
loop_
_entity.id
_entity.type
_entity.pdbx_description
1 polymer ?
#
loop_
_entity_poly.entity_id
_entity_poly.type
_entity_poly.pdbx_seq_one_letter_code
_entity_poly.pdbx_strand_id
1 'polypeptide(L)'
;MKKILTAIALLGFSIIGRAQNSKNLVPQIFEPGVISKGDYESHGTFTPSGDTLYFIKCTYDLKISAICVSYKRKGKWTDPEVASFSGKYMDADPFVAKDGQALYFMSNRPLKDGDPVKDDTDIWKVMMTKDGWGVPIRLDVPVNSEKDEYYPTLADNGNIYFGSTRDGGKGGSDIWCCKYQDGKYQPAENLGDAINTPYHDYEAFIAPDESYLIYNSSRPNGLKNLDFYISYKQNGVWTKAKKLPEPISSNSIDWSPKVTRDGKWFYFGSTRSTDPVTPKKADNMEQLNRKLQSANNGLSDIYIADFEAIKQALK
;
A
#
# COMPACT_ATOMS: atom_id res chain seq x y z
N MET A 1 27.07 5.37 51.73
CA MET A 1 26.56 6.12 50.56
C MET A 1 26.19 5.11 49.47
N LYS A 2 24.90 4.78 49.33
CA LYS A 2 24.38 3.84 48.32
C LYS A 2 24.15 4.61 47.01
N LYS A 3 24.82 4.21 45.92
CA LYS A 3 24.55 4.73 44.57
C LYS A 3 23.29 4.07 44.04
N ILE A 4 22.28 4.88 43.75
CA ILE A 4 21.03 4.46 43.11
C ILE A 4 21.30 4.41 41.60
N LEU A 5 21.26 3.22 41.00
CA LEU A 5 21.14 3.05 39.55
C LEU A 5 19.68 3.25 39.17
N THR A 6 19.38 4.32 38.44
CA THR A 6 18.06 4.51 37.82
C THR A 6 18.04 3.75 36.50
N ALA A 7 17.44 2.56 36.50
CA ALA A 7 17.13 1.83 35.28
C ALA A 7 15.89 2.47 34.63
N ILE A 8 16.08 3.11 33.48
CA ILE A 8 14.98 3.57 32.62
C ILE A 8 14.49 2.34 31.85
N ALA A 9 13.40 1.74 32.31
CA ALA A 9 12.69 0.72 31.58
C ALA A 9 11.92 1.38 30.42
N LEU A 10 12.44 1.28 29.20
CA LEU A 10 11.66 1.51 27.98
C LEU A 10 10.66 0.36 27.83
N LEU A 11 9.44 0.58 28.33
CA LEU A 11 8.28 -0.25 28.02
C LEU A 11 7.92 -0.03 26.54
N GLY A 12 8.44 -0.90 25.67
CA GLY A 12 7.94 -1.03 24.32
C GLY A 12 6.50 -1.54 24.37
N PHE A 13 5.54 -0.67 24.08
CA PHE A 13 4.15 -1.06 23.90
C PHE A 13 4.01 -1.74 22.53
N SER A 14 3.91 -3.07 22.52
CA SER A 14 3.36 -3.78 21.36
C SER A 14 1.87 -3.46 21.28
N ILE A 15 1.42 -2.76 20.25
CA ILE A 15 0.02 -2.28 20.13
C ILE A 15 -0.98 -3.42 19.89
N ILE A 16 -0.54 -4.66 19.66
CA ILE A 16 -1.44 -5.79 19.50
C ILE A 16 -1.62 -6.50 20.85
N GLY A 17 -2.31 -5.81 21.76
CA GLY A 17 -2.49 -6.29 23.12
C GLY A 17 -3.30 -5.39 24.04
N ARG A 18 -4.31 -4.67 23.53
CA ARG A 18 -5.43 -4.12 24.33
C ARG A 18 -6.60 -3.78 23.40
N ALA A 19 -7.42 -4.78 23.12
CA ALA A 19 -8.77 -4.54 22.61
C ALA A 19 -9.63 -4.00 23.77
N GLN A 20 -9.72 -2.69 23.87
CA GLN A 20 -10.76 -2.00 24.63
C GLN A 20 -11.29 -0.88 23.74
N ASN A 21 -12.53 -1.07 23.27
CA ASN A 21 -13.45 -0.09 22.69
C ASN A 21 -12.86 1.31 22.43
N SER A 22 -12.40 1.58 21.22
CA SER A 22 -12.56 2.92 20.65
C SER A 22 -12.79 2.83 19.16
N LYS A 23 -13.92 3.37 18.73
CA LYS A 23 -14.27 3.70 17.35
C LYS A 23 -13.37 4.84 16.86
N ASN A 24 -12.06 4.60 16.82
CA ASN A 24 -11.10 5.65 16.50
C ASN A 24 -10.87 5.68 14.99
N LEU A 25 -11.43 6.70 14.34
CA LEU A 25 -11.19 6.98 12.92
C LEU A 25 -9.80 7.57 12.67
N VAL A 26 -9.06 7.98 13.71
CA VAL A 26 -7.74 8.60 13.56
C VAL A 26 -6.70 7.54 13.19
N PRO A 27 -6.08 7.61 12.00
CA PRO A 27 -5.02 6.70 11.62
C PRO A 27 -3.79 6.86 12.49
N GLN A 28 -3.14 5.75 12.79
CA GLN A 28 -1.90 5.70 13.56
C GLN A 28 -0.76 5.28 12.66
N ILE A 29 0.45 5.81 12.91
CA ILE A 29 1.65 5.34 12.22
C ILE A 29 1.89 3.88 12.61
N PHE A 30 2.09 3.02 11.61
CA PHE A 30 2.37 1.63 11.81
C PHE A 30 3.84 1.43 12.23
N GLU A 31 4.05 0.91 13.44
CA GLU A 31 5.37 0.51 13.97
C GLU A 31 6.46 1.58 13.79
N PRO A 32 6.29 2.79 14.39
CA PRO A 32 7.23 3.89 14.26
C PRO A 32 8.62 3.53 14.80
N GLY A 33 9.65 3.92 14.06
CA GLY A 33 11.05 3.64 14.36
C GLY A 33 11.52 2.24 13.93
N VAL A 34 10.63 1.37 13.44
CA VAL A 34 10.98 0.04 12.91
C VAL A 34 10.55 -0.10 11.45
N ILE A 35 9.30 0.21 11.12
CA ILE A 35 8.79 0.19 9.75
C ILE A 35 8.82 1.60 9.17
N SER A 36 8.07 2.51 9.81
CA SER A 36 8.09 3.94 9.50
C SER A 36 9.26 4.59 10.24
N LYS A 37 10.41 4.77 9.58
CA LYS A 37 11.65 5.25 10.20
C LYS A 37 11.94 6.72 9.87
N GLY A 38 11.20 7.32 8.95
CA GLY A 38 11.48 8.67 8.45
C GLY A 38 12.19 8.69 7.11
N ASP A 39 12.25 7.56 6.42
CA ASP A 39 12.49 7.53 4.98
C ASP A 39 11.12 7.67 4.27
N TYR A 40 11.04 7.36 2.97
CA TYR A 40 9.76 7.24 2.29
C TYR A 40 9.32 5.77 2.29
N GLU A 41 8.38 5.43 3.18
CA GLU A 41 7.90 4.07 3.40
C GLU A 41 6.42 3.93 3.06
N SER A 42 6.08 2.93 2.22
CA SER A 42 4.72 2.82 1.72
C SER A 42 4.30 1.47 1.15
N HIS A 43 3.10 1.39 0.56
CA HIS A 43 2.58 0.25 -0.20
C HIS A 43 2.69 -1.11 0.53
N GLY A 44 2.40 -1.10 1.84
CA GLY A 44 2.51 -2.28 2.69
C GLY A 44 1.48 -3.38 2.35
N THR A 45 1.90 -4.64 2.32
CA THR A 45 1.05 -5.83 2.18
C THR A 45 1.48 -6.94 3.16
N PHE A 46 0.52 -7.57 3.81
CA PHE A 46 0.78 -8.66 4.74
C PHE A 46 0.63 -10.02 4.08
N THR A 47 1.47 -10.96 4.50
CA THR A 47 1.18 -12.39 4.34
C THR A 47 -0.12 -12.78 5.04
N PRO A 48 -0.80 -13.88 4.63
CA PRO A 48 -2.05 -14.31 5.26
C PRO A 48 -1.95 -14.55 6.78
N SER A 49 -0.78 -14.97 7.27
CA SER A 49 -0.48 -15.15 8.70
C SER A 49 -0.38 -13.82 9.46
N GLY A 50 -0.19 -12.69 8.78
CA GLY A 50 0.00 -11.37 9.38
C GLY A 50 1.33 -11.19 10.10
N ASP A 51 2.27 -12.13 9.96
CA ASP A 51 3.57 -12.11 10.63
C ASP A 51 4.72 -11.68 9.70
N THR A 52 4.44 -11.41 8.43
CA THR A 52 5.40 -10.88 7.47
C THR A 52 4.75 -9.74 6.69
N LEU A 53 5.45 -8.61 6.60
CA LEU A 53 5.05 -7.40 5.89
C LEU A 53 6.04 -7.16 4.75
N TYR A 54 5.53 -7.01 3.54
CA TYR A 54 6.29 -6.45 2.40
C TYR A 54 5.82 -5.02 2.18
N PHE A 55 6.72 -4.11 1.88
CA PHE A 55 6.42 -2.70 1.67
C PHE A 55 7.53 -2.07 0.84
N ILE A 56 7.34 -0.85 0.33
CA ILE A 56 8.39 -0.17 -0.43
C ILE A 56 9.16 0.80 0.44
N LYS A 57 10.44 0.95 0.13
CA LYS A 57 11.24 2.13 0.48
C LYS A 57 11.72 2.79 -0.81
N CYS A 58 11.55 4.10 -0.92
CA CYS A 58 11.88 4.81 -2.16
C CYS A 58 12.42 6.23 -1.93
N THR A 59 12.88 6.86 -3.02
CA THR A 59 13.08 8.31 -3.06
C THR A 59 11.75 9.02 -3.29
N TYR A 60 11.66 10.30 -2.91
CA TYR A 60 10.45 11.10 -3.11
C TYR A 60 10.00 11.17 -4.58
N ASP A 61 10.95 11.19 -5.52
CA ASP A 61 10.68 11.19 -6.96
C ASP A 61 10.45 9.79 -7.54
N LEU A 62 10.39 8.76 -6.68
CA LEU A 62 10.16 7.34 -6.98
C LEU A 62 11.18 6.67 -7.91
N LYS A 63 12.23 7.38 -8.35
CA LYS A 63 13.25 6.83 -9.27
C LYS A 63 14.05 5.69 -8.68
N ILE A 64 14.20 5.67 -7.36
CA ILE A 64 14.73 4.54 -6.61
C ILE A 64 13.58 3.99 -5.78
N SER A 65 13.20 2.74 -6.01
CA SER A 65 12.21 2.02 -5.22
C SER A 65 12.61 0.57 -5.10
N ALA A 66 12.53 0.03 -3.89
CA ALA A 66 12.75 -1.38 -3.62
C ALA A 66 11.68 -1.92 -2.68
N ILE A 67 11.26 -3.16 -2.94
CA ILE A 67 10.40 -3.91 -2.03
C ILE A 67 11.27 -4.44 -0.90
N CYS A 68 10.92 -4.04 0.32
CA CYS A 68 11.49 -4.50 1.57
C CYS A 68 10.57 -5.51 2.25
N VAL A 69 11.13 -6.32 3.14
CA VAL A 69 10.42 -7.27 3.98
C VAL A 69 10.81 -7.08 5.44
N SER A 70 9.84 -7.16 6.34
CA SER A 70 10.06 -7.27 7.78
C SER A 70 9.24 -8.42 8.36
N TYR A 71 9.77 -9.05 9.40
CA TYR A 71 9.18 -10.21 10.05
C TYR A 71 8.77 -9.89 11.47
N LYS A 72 7.59 -10.36 11.87
CA LYS A 72 7.14 -10.33 13.25
C LYS A 72 7.64 -11.57 13.98
N ARG A 73 8.58 -11.38 14.90
CA ARG A 73 9.18 -12.43 15.72
C ARG A 73 8.94 -12.12 17.21
N LYS A 74 8.31 -13.05 17.93
CA LYS A 74 7.97 -12.89 19.36
C LYS A 74 7.24 -11.57 19.66
N GLY A 75 6.30 -11.19 18.77
CA GLY A 75 5.49 -9.99 18.91
C GLY A 75 6.12 -8.68 18.45
N LYS A 76 7.36 -8.68 17.98
CA LYS A 76 8.08 -7.48 17.50
C LYS A 76 8.47 -7.61 16.03
N TRP A 77 8.39 -6.52 15.29
CA TRP A 77 8.90 -6.46 13.93
C TRP A 77 10.43 -6.36 13.94
N THR A 78 11.08 -7.02 12.98
CA THR A 78 12.52 -6.91 12.74
C THR A 78 12.81 -5.63 11.96
N ASP A 79 14.08 -5.22 11.98
CA ASP A 79 14.54 -4.27 10.96
C ASP A 79 14.26 -4.84 9.56
N PRO A 80 13.83 -3.98 8.63
CA PRO A 80 13.51 -4.42 7.28
C PRO A 80 14.79 -4.72 6.48
N GLU A 81 14.68 -5.67 5.58
CA GLU A 81 15.70 -6.01 4.58
C GLU A 81 15.11 -5.90 3.18
N VAL A 82 15.95 -5.69 2.15
CA VAL A 82 15.50 -5.72 0.77
C VAL A 82 15.05 -7.13 0.43
N ALA A 83 13.85 -7.29 -0.13
CA ALA A 83 13.36 -8.59 -0.54
C ALA A 83 14.30 -9.19 -1.61
N SER A 84 14.55 -10.50 -1.54
CA SER A 84 15.57 -11.18 -2.36
C SER A 84 15.38 -11.05 -3.87
N PHE A 85 14.18 -10.67 -4.33
CA PHE A 85 13.82 -10.49 -5.74
C PHE A 85 13.80 -9.00 -6.19
N SER A 86 14.17 -8.08 -5.30
CA SER A 86 14.09 -6.63 -5.51
C SER A 86 15.45 -5.91 -5.28
N GLY A 87 15.50 -4.61 -5.55
CA GLY A 87 16.65 -3.75 -5.29
C GLY A 87 17.57 -3.49 -6.50
N LYS A 88 17.26 -4.06 -7.67
CA LYS A 88 17.98 -3.81 -8.93
C LYS A 88 17.23 -2.87 -9.88
N TYR A 89 15.90 -2.93 -9.86
CA TYR A 89 14.99 -2.20 -10.73
C TYR A 89 14.04 -1.34 -9.90
N MET A 90 13.24 -0.51 -10.54
CA MET A 90 12.16 0.19 -9.87
C MET A 90 11.04 -0.82 -9.60
N ASP A 91 11.05 -1.43 -8.42
CA ASP A 91 10.02 -2.38 -7.98
C ASP A 91 9.10 -1.71 -6.95
N ALA A 92 7.79 -1.84 -7.12
CA ALA A 92 6.83 -1.32 -6.16
C ALA A 92 5.51 -2.11 -6.13
N ASP A 93 4.57 -1.61 -5.35
CA ASP A 93 3.20 -2.09 -5.25
C ASP A 93 3.05 -3.59 -4.92
N PRO A 94 3.73 -4.10 -3.88
CA PRO A 94 3.63 -5.50 -3.54
C PRO A 94 2.19 -5.87 -3.13
N PHE A 95 1.77 -7.06 -3.55
CA PHE A 95 0.54 -7.71 -3.14
C PHE A 95 0.77 -9.21 -2.93
N VAL A 96 0.59 -9.67 -1.70
CA VAL A 96 0.69 -11.09 -1.36
C VAL A 96 -0.64 -11.79 -1.66
N ALA A 97 -0.57 -12.90 -2.40
CA ALA A 97 -1.74 -13.73 -2.72
C ALA A 97 -2.32 -14.42 -1.47
N LYS A 98 -3.57 -14.88 -1.57
CA LYS A 98 -4.34 -15.44 -0.44
C LYS A 98 -3.68 -16.63 0.27
N ASP A 99 -2.86 -17.38 -0.43
CA ASP A 99 -2.16 -18.56 0.08
C ASP A 99 -0.73 -18.24 0.57
N GLY A 100 -0.27 -17.00 0.39
CA GLY A 100 1.09 -16.59 0.72
C GLY A 100 2.18 -17.19 -0.18
N GLN A 101 1.81 -17.93 -1.23
CA GLN A 101 2.77 -18.61 -2.12
C GLN A 101 3.14 -17.77 -3.33
N ALA A 102 2.42 -16.68 -3.61
CA ALA A 102 2.74 -15.74 -4.67
C ALA A 102 2.74 -14.31 -4.14
N LEU A 103 3.63 -13.48 -4.68
CA LEU A 103 3.62 -12.03 -4.51
C LEU A 103 3.63 -11.39 -5.90
N TYR A 104 2.70 -10.46 -6.12
CA TYR A 104 2.55 -9.66 -7.33
C TYR A 104 3.10 -8.26 -7.07
N PHE A 105 3.71 -7.62 -8.07
CA PHE A 105 4.31 -6.30 -7.94
C PHE A 105 4.51 -5.67 -9.31
N MET A 106 4.68 -4.34 -9.37
CA MET A 106 5.03 -3.64 -10.60
C MET A 106 6.55 -3.48 -10.72
N SER A 107 7.09 -3.53 -11.95
CA SER A 107 8.51 -3.40 -12.20
C SER A 107 8.81 -2.94 -13.62
N ASN A 108 9.84 -2.10 -13.77
CA ASN A 108 10.41 -1.72 -15.08
C ASN A 108 11.56 -2.64 -15.53
N ARG A 109 11.71 -3.80 -14.90
CA ARG A 109 12.78 -4.76 -15.23
C ARG A 109 12.71 -5.22 -16.70
N PRO A 110 13.87 -5.52 -17.31
CA PRO A 110 13.92 -6.00 -18.69
C PRO A 110 13.24 -7.37 -18.85
N LEU A 111 12.75 -7.64 -20.06
CA LEU A 111 12.10 -8.90 -20.41
C LEU A 111 13.09 -10.07 -20.51
N LYS A 112 14.33 -9.79 -20.92
CA LYS A 112 15.43 -10.75 -20.99
C LYS A 112 16.67 -10.17 -20.32
N ASP A 113 17.50 -11.06 -19.78
CA ASP A 113 18.76 -10.60 -19.17
C ASP A 113 19.66 -9.93 -20.23
N GLY A 114 20.20 -8.77 -19.90
CA GLY A 114 20.98 -7.92 -20.80
C GLY A 114 20.18 -6.90 -21.63
N ASP A 115 18.85 -7.00 -21.70
CA ASP A 115 18.03 -5.95 -22.33
C ASP A 115 18.07 -4.64 -21.49
N PRO A 116 17.85 -3.47 -22.13
CA PRO A 116 17.71 -2.23 -21.38
C PRO A 116 16.52 -2.29 -20.42
N VAL A 117 16.62 -1.53 -19.32
CA VAL A 117 15.49 -1.28 -18.41
C VAL A 117 14.35 -0.65 -19.22
N LYS A 118 13.12 -1.07 -18.95
CA LYS A 118 11.93 -0.54 -19.63
C LYS A 118 11.66 0.91 -19.22
N ASP A 119 11.08 1.67 -20.14
CA ASP A 119 10.58 3.03 -19.86
C ASP A 119 9.21 3.00 -19.15
N ASP A 120 8.45 1.93 -19.35
CA ASP A 120 7.16 1.63 -18.75
C ASP A 120 7.27 0.54 -17.66
N THR A 121 6.19 0.36 -16.91
CA THR A 121 6.08 -0.64 -15.84
C THR A 121 5.12 -1.77 -16.22
N ASP A 122 5.53 -3.01 -15.94
CA ASP A 122 4.72 -4.21 -16.10
C ASP A 122 4.39 -4.81 -14.72
N ILE A 123 3.31 -5.60 -14.64
CA ILE A 123 3.03 -6.47 -13.49
C ILE A 123 3.81 -7.78 -13.61
N TRP A 124 4.53 -8.10 -12.54
CA TRP A 124 5.29 -9.33 -12.35
C TRP A 124 4.74 -10.10 -11.14
N LYS A 125 5.03 -11.40 -11.09
CA LYS A 125 4.82 -12.23 -9.91
C LYS A 125 6.07 -13.01 -9.55
N VAL A 126 6.23 -13.31 -8.28
CA VAL A 126 7.25 -14.23 -7.76
C VAL A 126 6.57 -15.32 -6.94
N MET A 127 7.05 -16.55 -7.07
CA MET A 127 6.52 -17.72 -6.37
C MET A 127 7.43 -18.13 -5.22
N MET A 128 6.85 -18.49 -4.09
CA MET A 128 7.57 -19.08 -2.97
C MET A 128 8.02 -20.49 -3.36
N THR A 129 9.29 -20.79 -3.10
CA THR A 129 9.89 -22.12 -3.30
C THR A 129 10.41 -22.66 -1.97
N LYS A 130 10.94 -23.88 -1.97
CA LYS A 130 11.60 -24.46 -0.80
C LYS A 130 12.83 -23.66 -0.33
N ASP A 131 13.46 -22.90 -1.23
CA ASP A 131 14.70 -22.15 -0.99
C ASP A 131 14.42 -20.63 -0.84
N GLY A 132 13.16 -20.23 -0.71
CA GLY A 132 12.72 -18.83 -0.66
C GLY A 132 12.01 -18.38 -1.94
N TRP A 133 11.85 -17.06 -2.13
CA TRP A 133 11.25 -16.52 -3.34
C TRP A 133 12.08 -16.87 -4.58
N GLY A 134 11.41 -17.35 -5.63
CA GLY A 134 12.03 -17.70 -6.90
C GLY A 134 12.36 -16.48 -7.78
N VAL A 135 12.54 -16.75 -9.08
CA VAL A 135 12.76 -15.71 -10.09
C VAL A 135 11.43 -15.04 -10.44
N PRO A 136 11.35 -13.70 -10.53
CA PRO A 136 10.16 -13.02 -11.00
C PRO A 136 9.78 -13.36 -12.43
N ILE A 137 8.47 -13.53 -12.65
CA ILE A 137 7.85 -13.91 -13.92
C ILE A 137 6.86 -12.81 -14.30
N ARG A 138 7.05 -12.23 -15.48
CA ARG A 138 6.13 -11.22 -16.03
C ARG A 138 4.78 -11.86 -16.29
N LEU A 139 3.69 -11.15 -16.02
CA LEU A 139 2.38 -11.59 -16.50
C LEU A 139 2.24 -11.27 -17.99
N ASP A 140 1.68 -12.20 -18.75
CA ASP A 140 1.44 -11.96 -20.18
C ASP A 140 0.21 -11.06 -20.39
N VAL A 141 0.00 -10.67 -21.65
CA VAL A 141 -1.30 -10.15 -22.10
C VAL A 141 -2.40 -11.14 -21.71
N PRO A 142 -3.57 -10.67 -21.26
CA PRO A 142 -4.06 -9.30 -21.33
C PRO A 142 -3.80 -8.46 -20.06
N VAL A 143 -3.06 -8.98 -19.07
CA VAL A 143 -2.80 -8.24 -17.84
C VAL A 143 -1.88 -7.06 -18.13
N ASN A 144 -0.73 -7.32 -18.74
CA ASN A 144 0.17 -6.26 -19.19
C ASN A 144 -0.17 -5.80 -20.62
N SER A 145 0.24 -4.58 -20.95
CA SER A 145 0.05 -3.95 -22.26
C SER A 145 1.34 -3.27 -22.74
N GLU A 146 1.23 -2.35 -23.70
CA GLU A 146 2.34 -1.50 -24.18
C GLU A 146 2.37 -0.15 -23.41
N LYS A 147 1.69 -0.08 -22.27
CA LYS A 147 1.49 1.09 -21.40
C LYS A 147 1.80 0.69 -19.96
N ASP A 148 1.77 1.65 -19.05
CA ASP A 148 2.02 1.37 -17.64
C ASP A 148 0.92 0.52 -17.00
N GLU A 149 1.36 -0.45 -16.21
CA GLU A 149 0.55 -1.22 -15.27
C GLU A 149 1.11 -1.17 -13.85
N TYR A 150 0.27 -0.78 -12.90
CA TYR A 150 0.66 -0.62 -11.49
C TYR A 150 -0.43 -1.13 -10.55
N TYR A 151 -0.03 -1.30 -9.29
CA TYR A 151 -0.88 -1.66 -8.17
C TYR A 151 -1.76 -2.90 -8.38
N PRO A 152 -1.17 -4.08 -8.66
CA PRO A 152 -1.93 -5.31 -8.80
C PRO A 152 -2.55 -5.73 -7.46
N THR A 153 -3.85 -6.03 -7.45
CA THR A 153 -4.53 -6.70 -6.33
C THR A 153 -5.43 -7.82 -6.85
N LEU A 154 -5.60 -8.89 -6.07
CA LEU A 154 -6.38 -10.05 -6.47
C LEU A 154 -7.57 -10.29 -5.53
N ALA A 155 -8.70 -10.67 -6.12
CA ALA A 155 -9.80 -11.30 -5.42
C ALA A 155 -9.55 -12.81 -5.23
N ASP A 156 -10.32 -13.46 -4.35
CA ASP A 156 -10.12 -14.88 -4.02
C ASP A 156 -10.44 -15.84 -5.18
N ASN A 157 -11.23 -15.39 -6.15
CA ASN A 157 -11.48 -16.10 -7.40
C ASN A 157 -10.33 -15.97 -8.42
N GLY A 158 -9.29 -15.19 -8.11
CA GLY A 158 -8.12 -14.99 -8.95
C GLY A 158 -8.23 -13.82 -9.92
N ASN A 159 -9.38 -13.14 -10.00
CA ASN A 159 -9.50 -11.91 -10.78
C ASN A 159 -8.45 -10.90 -10.29
N ILE A 160 -7.76 -10.27 -11.24
CA ILE A 160 -6.75 -9.26 -10.95
C ILE A 160 -7.28 -7.87 -11.32
N TYR A 161 -7.09 -6.94 -10.40
CA TYR A 161 -7.40 -5.53 -10.50
C TYR A 161 -6.10 -4.74 -10.48
N PHE A 162 -5.99 -3.73 -11.34
CA PHE A 162 -4.77 -2.94 -11.46
C PHE A 162 -5.09 -1.58 -12.10
N GLY A 163 -4.20 -0.61 -11.90
CA GLY A 163 -4.25 0.67 -12.61
C GLY A 163 -3.48 0.59 -13.93
N SER A 164 -3.96 1.28 -14.96
CA SER A 164 -3.26 1.34 -16.26
C SER A 164 -3.64 2.56 -17.08
N THR A 165 -2.69 3.02 -17.88
CA THR A 165 -2.84 4.09 -18.90
C THR A 165 -3.13 3.54 -20.30
N ARG A 166 -3.55 2.27 -20.41
CA ARG A 166 -3.95 1.63 -21.67
C ARG A 166 -5.11 2.33 -22.37
N ASP A 167 -5.15 2.16 -23.68
CA ASP A 167 -6.21 2.69 -24.53
C ASP A 167 -7.59 2.12 -24.14
N GLY A 168 -8.64 2.90 -24.36
CA GLY A 168 -10.02 2.56 -23.98
C GLY A 168 -10.42 2.97 -22.56
N GLY A 169 -9.55 3.69 -21.85
CA GLY A 169 -9.85 4.35 -20.58
C GLY A 169 -10.68 5.63 -20.73
N LYS A 170 -10.95 6.28 -19.60
CA LYS A 170 -11.78 7.49 -19.46
C LYS A 170 -10.97 8.73 -19.19
N GLY A 171 -9.86 8.59 -18.47
CA GLY A 171 -8.98 9.69 -18.09
C GLY A 171 -7.51 9.32 -18.23
N GLY A 172 -6.70 9.74 -17.28
CA GLY A 172 -5.26 9.44 -17.26
C GLY A 172 -4.99 7.99 -16.88
N SER A 173 -4.98 7.72 -15.58
CA SER A 173 -4.98 6.36 -15.04
C SER A 173 -6.42 5.91 -14.82
N ASP A 174 -6.72 4.69 -15.24
CA ASP A 174 -7.98 4.03 -14.95
C ASP A 174 -7.74 2.70 -14.23
N ILE A 175 -8.75 2.24 -13.49
CA ILE A 175 -8.77 0.91 -12.87
C ILE A 175 -9.38 -0.09 -13.86
N TRP A 176 -8.66 -1.19 -14.06
CA TRP A 176 -8.99 -2.29 -14.94
C TRP A 176 -9.09 -3.61 -14.18
N CYS A 177 -9.82 -4.57 -14.75
CA CYS A 177 -9.92 -5.93 -14.22
C CYS A 177 -9.72 -6.95 -15.35
N CYS A 178 -8.87 -7.94 -15.11
CA CYS A 178 -8.86 -9.17 -15.91
C CYS A 178 -9.48 -10.30 -15.09
N LYS A 179 -10.59 -10.87 -15.59
CA LYS A 179 -11.21 -12.05 -14.96
C LYS A 179 -10.31 -13.27 -15.12
N TYR A 180 -10.22 -14.11 -14.10
CA TYR A 180 -9.47 -15.36 -14.19
C TYR A 180 -10.43 -16.53 -14.41
N GLN A 181 -10.34 -17.16 -15.58
CA GLN A 181 -11.24 -18.23 -16.02
C GLN A 181 -10.44 -19.28 -16.80
N ASP A 182 -10.70 -20.56 -16.53
CA ASP A 182 -10.07 -21.71 -17.20
C ASP A 182 -8.53 -21.64 -17.22
N GLY A 183 -7.94 -21.18 -16.11
CA GLY A 183 -6.49 -21.12 -15.93
C GLY A 183 -5.79 -19.94 -16.62
N LYS A 184 -6.55 -18.97 -17.16
CA LYS A 184 -6.00 -17.80 -17.85
C LYS A 184 -6.76 -16.51 -17.53
N TYR A 185 -6.07 -15.39 -17.68
CA TYR A 185 -6.67 -14.07 -17.62
C TYR A 185 -7.42 -13.75 -18.91
N GLN A 186 -8.66 -13.28 -18.77
CA GLN A 186 -9.49 -12.79 -19.86
C GLN A 186 -9.16 -11.33 -20.17
N PRO A 187 -9.53 -10.81 -21.36
CA PRO A 187 -9.25 -9.42 -21.75
C PRO A 187 -9.62 -8.41 -20.66
N ALA A 188 -8.79 -7.37 -20.52
CA ALA A 188 -8.98 -6.36 -19.49
C ALA A 188 -10.25 -5.54 -19.74
N GLU A 189 -11.07 -5.41 -18.70
CA GLU A 189 -12.30 -4.63 -18.69
C GLU A 189 -12.09 -3.36 -17.84
N ASN A 190 -12.39 -2.20 -18.41
CA ASN A 190 -12.44 -0.94 -17.67
C ASN A 190 -13.63 -0.97 -16.68
N LEU A 191 -13.44 -0.50 -15.44
CA LEU A 191 -14.49 -0.59 -14.42
C LEU A 191 -15.65 0.42 -14.57
N GLY A 192 -15.63 1.27 -15.60
CA GLY A 192 -16.77 2.13 -15.96
C GLY A 192 -16.96 3.36 -15.07
N ASP A 193 -18.03 4.14 -15.32
CA ASP A 193 -18.23 5.49 -14.73
C ASP A 193 -18.52 5.48 -13.23
N ALA A 194 -18.89 4.32 -12.70
CA ALA A 194 -19.08 4.14 -11.27
C ALA A 194 -17.76 4.29 -10.50
N ILE A 195 -16.64 3.93 -11.16
CA ILE A 195 -15.30 3.87 -10.58
C ILE A 195 -14.37 4.90 -11.24
N ASN A 196 -14.18 4.82 -12.55
CA ASN A 196 -13.23 5.64 -13.31
C ASN A 196 -13.85 6.98 -13.72
N THR A 197 -12.99 7.96 -13.94
CA THR A 197 -13.32 9.35 -14.26
C THR A 197 -12.47 9.90 -15.40
N PRO A 198 -12.78 11.11 -15.90
CA PRO A 198 -11.87 11.83 -16.78
C PRO A 198 -10.55 12.29 -16.14
N TYR A 199 -10.36 12.07 -14.83
CA TYR A 199 -9.15 12.45 -14.09
C TYR A 199 -8.25 11.21 -13.95
N HIS A 200 -7.53 11.09 -12.83
CA HIS A 200 -6.77 9.90 -12.53
C HIS A 200 -7.40 9.12 -11.37
N ASP A 201 -7.63 7.83 -11.60
CA ASP A 201 -8.11 6.88 -10.62
C ASP A 201 -7.06 5.76 -10.51
N TYR A 202 -6.44 5.63 -9.33
CA TYR A 202 -5.27 4.78 -9.11
C TYR A 202 -5.50 3.77 -7.97
N GLU A 203 -4.58 2.81 -7.91
CA GLU A 203 -4.32 1.92 -6.76
C GLU A 203 -5.56 1.30 -6.10
N ALA A 204 -6.29 0.49 -6.86
CA ALA A 204 -7.45 -0.20 -6.35
C ALA A 204 -7.06 -1.42 -5.49
N PHE A 205 -7.51 -1.42 -4.25
CA PHE A 205 -7.69 -2.63 -3.44
C PHE A 205 -9.08 -3.22 -3.67
N ILE A 206 -9.10 -4.46 -4.15
CA ILE A 206 -10.30 -5.29 -4.23
C ILE A 206 -10.48 -6.14 -2.97
N ALA A 207 -11.70 -6.18 -2.42
CA ALA A 207 -12.04 -7.10 -1.34
C ALA A 207 -11.93 -8.56 -1.82
N PRO A 208 -11.57 -9.53 -0.95
CA PRO A 208 -11.41 -10.93 -1.35
C PRO A 208 -12.64 -11.52 -2.08
N ASP A 209 -13.84 -11.12 -1.69
CA ASP A 209 -15.12 -11.55 -2.26
C ASP A 209 -15.67 -10.61 -3.35
N GLU A 210 -14.89 -9.62 -3.77
CA GLU A 210 -15.26 -8.55 -4.70
C GLU A 210 -16.48 -7.71 -4.26
N SER A 211 -16.86 -7.75 -2.97
CA SER A 211 -18.03 -7.02 -2.47
C SER A 211 -17.82 -5.50 -2.42
N TYR A 212 -16.58 -5.04 -2.33
CA TYR A 212 -16.21 -3.63 -2.41
C TYR A 212 -14.80 -3.48 -3.00
N LEU A 213 -14.49 -2.27 -3.46
CA LEU A 213 -13.12 -1.84 -3.74
C LEU A 213 -12.86 -0.48 -3.10
N ILE A 214 -11.60 -0.22 -2.72
CA ILE A 214 -11.11 1.07 -2.22
C ILE A 214 -9.96 1.49 -3.12
N TYR A 215 -9.94 2.75 -3.52
CA TYR A 215 -8.97 3.28 -4.47
C TYR A 215 -8.76 4.77 -4.23
N ASN A 216 -7.71 5.37 -4.76
CA ASN A 216 -7.49 6.81 -4.69
C ASN A 216 -7.79 7.49 -6.03
N SER A 217 -8.27 8.73 -5.97
CA SER A 217 -8.72 9.46 -7.16
C SER A 217 -8.42 10.95 -7.03
N SER A 218 -8.08 11.60 -8.15
CA SER A 218 -7.77 13.03 -8.24
C SER A 218 -8.98 13.88 -8.67
N ARG A 219 -10.20 13.50 -8.26
CA ARG A 219 -11.44 14.22 -8.58
C ARG A 219 -11.40 15.67 -8.05
N PRO A 220 -11.92 16.67 -8.80
CA PRO A 220 -11.78 18.10 -8.49
C PRO A 220 -12.54 18.56 -7.24
N ASN A 221 -13.56 17.79 -6.81
CA ASN A 221 -14.32 18.07 -5.59
C ASN A 221 -13.70 17.42 -4.34
N GLY A 222 -12.49 16.85 -4.50
CA GLY A 222 -11.66 16.36 -3.40
C GLY A 222 -10.86 17.47 -2.72
N LEU A 223 -10.03 17.09 -1.76
CA LEU A 223 -8.94 17.94 -1.29
C LEU A 223 -7.92 18.08 -2.43
N LYS A 224 -6.96 19.01 -2.37
CA LYS A 224 -6.02 19.28 -3.49
C LYS A 224 -5.19 18.07 -3.98
N ASN A 225 -5.33 16.90 -3.35
CA ASN A 225 -4.52 15.70 -3.50
C ASN A 225 -5.35 14.46 -3.87
N LEU A 226 -4.71 13.29 -3.83
CA LEU A 226 -5.33 11.98 -4.00
C LEU A 226 -6.16 11.60 -2.76
N ASP A 227 -7.48 11.53 -2.92
CA ASP A 227 -8.42 11.12 -1.86
C ASP A 227 -8.82 9.65 -2.04
N PHE A 228 -9.10 8.93 -0.94
CA PHE A 228 -9.68 7.59 -1.02
C PHE A 228 -11.19 7.61 -1.29
N TYR A 229 -11.61 6.69 -2.14
CA TYR A 229 -13.00 6.40 -2.47
C TYR A 229 -13.28 4.91 -2.30
N ILE A 230 -14.50 4.58 -1.93
CA ILE A 230 -15.01 3.21 -1.82
C ILE A 230 -16.23 3.03 -2.72
N SER A 231 -16.28 1.91 -3.43
CA SER A 231 -17.46 1.46 -4.15
C SER A 231 -17.83 0.04 -3.73
N TYR A 232 -19.13 -0.23 -3.68
CA TYR A 232 -19.68 -1.55 -3.38
C TYR A 232 -20.18 -2.22 -4.65
N LYS A 233 -20.11 -3.54 -4.71
CA LYS A 233 -20.67 -4.35 -5.79
C LYS A 233 -22.04 -4.85 -5.37
N GLN A 234 -23.09 -4.41 -6.06
CA GLN A 234 -24.48 -4.80 -5.80
C GLN A 234 -25.06 -5.43 -7.07
N ASN A 235 -25.55 -6.67 -6.95
CA ASN A 235 -26.08 -7.44 -8.10
C ASN A 235 -25.11 -7.50 -9.29
N GLY A 236 -23.81 -7.63 -9.01
CA GLY A 236 -22.75 -7.67 -10.03
C GLY A 236 -22.31 -6.32 -10.58
N VAL A 237 -22.94 -5.21 -10.16
CA VAL A 237 -22.65 -3.86 -10.66
C VAL A 237 -22.00 -3.01 -9.57
N TRP A 238 -20.95 -2.26 -9.93
CA TRP A 238 -20.33 -1.29 -9.03
C TRP A 238 -21.24 -0.08 -8.80
N THR A 239 -21.46 0.27 -7.53
CA THR A 239 -22.17 1.50 -7.16
C THR A 239 -21.31 2.74 -7.45
N LYS A 240 -21.94 3.92 -7.52
CA LYS A 240 -21.18 5.17 -7.55
C LYS A 240 -20.30 5.28 -6.30
N ALA A 241 -19.00 5.51 -6.50
CA ALA A 241 -18.05 5.58 -5.40
C ALA A 241 -18.33 6.74 -4.44
N LYS A 242 -18.07 6.51 -3.15
CA LYS A 242 -18.18 7.50 -2.06
C LYS A 242 -16.79 7.80 -1.52
N LYS A 243 -16.48 9.08 -1.28
CA LYS A 243 -15.23 9.49 -0.62
C LYS A 243 -15.17 8.90 0.80
N LEU A 244 -14.03 8.37 1.22
CA LEU A 244 -13.80 8.00 2.61
C LEU A 244 -13.76 9.26 3.51
N PRO A 245 -14.29 9.20 4.74
CA PRO A 245 -14.41 10.37 5.59
C PRO A 245 -13.04 10.86 6.09
N GLU A 246 -12.96 12.14 6.47
CA GLU A 246 -11.84 12.61 7.28
C GLU A 246 -11.85 11.90 8.65
N PRO A 247 -10.67 11.64 9.26
CA PRO A 247 -9.33 11.96 8.75
C PRO A 247 -8.71 10.84 7.89
N ILE A 248 -9.49 9.90 7.34
CA ILE A 248 -8.94 8.83 6.48
C ILE A 248 -8.43 9.41 5.16
N SER A 249 -9.30 10.09 4.42
CA SER A 249 -8.88 10.96 3.32
C SER A 249 -8.47 12.32 3.88
N SER A 250 -7.31 12.83 3.50
CA SER A 250 -6.69 14.01 4.13
C SER A 250 -6.21 15.06 3.12
N ASN A 251 -5.76 16.22 3.62
CA ASN A 251 -5.09 17.25 2.81
C ASN A 251 -3.62 16.89 2.47
N SER A 252 -3.26 15.61 2.55
CA SER A 252 -1.96 15.05 2.18
C SER A 252 -2.12 14.12 0.98
N ILE A 253 -1.02 13.59 0.45
CA ILE A 253 -1.15 12.57 -0.58
C ILE A 253 -1.35 11.24 0.13
N ASP A 254 -2.49 10.59 -0.15
CA ASP A 254 -2.88 9.31 0.40
C ASP A 254 -2.93 8.26 -0.72
N TRP A 255 -2.29 7.10 -0.51
CA TRP A 255 -2.20 6.04 -1.51
C TRP A 255 -2.09 4.66 -0.86
N SER A 256 -2.03 3.64 -1.69
CA SER A 256 -1.89 2.24 -1.37
C SER A 256 -2.91 1.71 -0.37
N PRO A 257 -4.22 1.95 -0.60
CA PRO A 257 -5.23 1.45 0.31
C PRO A 257 -5.18 -0.07 0.32
N LYS A 258 -5.22 -0.69 1.50
CA LYS A 258 -5.40 -2.15 1.67
C LYS A 258 -6.20 -2.44 2.94
N VAL A 259 -6.96 -3.53 2.94
CA VAL A 259 -7.62 -4.05 4.15
C VAL A 259 -7.05 -5.42 4.47
N THR A 260 -6.81 -5.72 5.75
CA THR A 260 -6.42 -7.08 6.16
C THR A 260 -7.49 -8.10 5.80
N ARG A 261 -7.07 -9.35 5.57
CA ARG A 261 -7.99 -10.43 5.21
C ARG A 261 -9.08 -10.71 6.25
N ASP A 262 -8.82 -10.38 7.52
CA ASP A 262 -9.82 -10.48 8.59
C ASP A 262 -10.80 -9.30 8.62
N GLY A 263 -10.65 -8.33 7.71
CA GLY A 263 -11.54 -7.19 7.54
C GLY A 263 -11.43 -6.13 8.65
N LYS A 264 -10.44 -6.23 9.55
CA LYS A 264 -10.38 -5.37 10.74
C LYS A 264 -9.60 -4.08 10.53
N TRP A 265 -8.52 -4.14 9.76
CA TRP A 265 -7.55 -3.05 9.70
C TRP A 265 -7.41 -2.54 8.28
N PHE A 266 -7.49 -1.23 8.13
CA PHE A 266 -7.18 -0.50 6.90
C PHE A 266 -5.76 0.05 6.99
N TYR A 267 -4.94 -0.26 6.00
CA TYR A 267 -3.57 0.24 5.85
C TYR A 267 -3.46 1.08 4.61
N PHE A 268 -2.62 2.09 4.68
CA PHE A 268 -2.35 2.97 3.56
C PHE A 268 -1.06 3.74 3.80
N GLY A 269 -0.51 4.28 2.72
CA GLY A 269 0.59 5.22 2.76
C GLY A 269 0.09 6.65 2.76
N SER A 270 0.76 7.52 3.48
CA SER A 270 0.39 8.93 3.50
C SER A 270 1.57 9.84 3.79
N THR A 271 1.61 10.99 3.12
CA THR A 271 2.53 12.10 3.45
C THR A 271 1.99 13.00 4.56
N ARG A 272 0.96 12.57 5.28
CA ARG A 272 0.42 13.35 6.39
C ARG A 272 1.49 13.55 7.45
N SER A 273 1.63 14.79 7.89
CA SER A 273 2.46 15.14 9.03
C SER A 273 1.53 15.64 10.14
N THR A 274 1.83 15.34 11.40
CA THR A 274 1.17 16.05 12.51
C THR A 274 1.43 17.54 12.38
N ASP A 275 0.42 18.35 12.70
CA ASP A 275 0.57 19.80 12.72
C ASP A 275 1.84 20.20 13.48
N PRO A 276 2.65 21.13 12.94
CA PRO A 276 3.86 21.55 13.60
C PRO A 276 3.50 22.17 14.95
N VAL A 277 3.84 21.48 16.04
CA VAL A 277 3.82 22.10 17.36
C VAL A 277 4.98 23.10 17.37
N THR A 278 4.67 24.40 17.30
CA THR A 278 5.67 25.46 17.43
C THR A 278 6.51 25.18 18.67
N PRO A 279 7.81 24.86 18.51
CA PRO A 279 8.64 24.52 19.66
C PRO A 279 8.71 25.70 20.62
N LYS A 280 8.52 25.46 21.92
CA LYS A 280 8.68 26.51 22.95
C LYS A 280 10.12 27.03 23.05
N LYS A 281 11.09 26.30 22.49
CA LYS A 281 12.52 26.61 22.42
C LYS A 281 13.02 26.27 21.03
N ALA A 282 13.99 27.03 20.52
CA ALA A 282 14.67 26.68 19.27
C ALA A 282 15.37 25.33 19.39
N ASP A 283 15.26 24.50 18.35
CA ASP A 283 16.00 23.26 18.24
C ASP A 283 17.49 23.54 17.94
N ASN A 284 18.39 22.74 18.50
CA ASN A 284 19.75 22.62 17.99
C ASN A 284 19.79 21.65 16.78
N MET A 285 20.95 21.54 16.11
CA MET A 285 21.09 20.68 14.93
C MET A 285 20.79 19.19 15.20
N GLU A 286 21.10 18.67 16.38
CA GLU A 286 20.79 17.28 16.75
C GLU A 286 19.28 17.07 16.86
N GLN A 287 18.57 18.02 17.49
CA GLN A 287 17.11 17.99 17.62
C GLN A 287 16.42 18.12 16.27
N LEU A 288 16.91 19.01 15.39
CA LEU A 288 16.37 19.15 14.03
C LEU A 288 16.59 17.88 13.21
N ASN A 289 17.81 17.33 13.19
CA ASN A 289 18.11 16.10 12.43
C ASN A 289 17.27 14.92 12.91
N ARG A 290 17.04 14.78 14.22
CA ARG A 290 16.13 13.75 14.75
C ARG A 290 14.71 13.85 14.20
N LYS A 291 14.17 15.07 14.03
CA LYS A 291 12.83 15.27 13.46
C LYS A 291 12.79 14.97 11.97
N LEU A 292 13.85 15.35 11.24
CA LEU A 292 13.96 15.11 9.80
C LEU A 292 14.20 13.63 9.47
N GLN A 293 14.74 12.85 10.40
CA GLN A 293 15.06 11.42 10.24
C GLN A 293 14.15 10.53 11.09
N SER A 294 12.96 11.00 11.43
CA SER A 294 11.92 10.22 12.10
C SER A 294 10.68 10.15 11.24
N ALA A 295 9.83 9.16 11.47
CA ALA A 295 8.47 9.15 10.93
C ALA A 295 7.79 10.50 11.14
N ASN A 296 6.80 10.81 10.30
CA ASN A 296 5.96 12.00 10.37
C ASN A 296 6.70 13.30 9.99
N ASN A 297 7.77 13.18 9.19
CA ASN A 297 8.59 14.29 8.68
C ASN A 297 8.06 14.88 7.36
N GLY A 298 6.92 14.39 6.85
CA GLY A 298 6.32 14.79 5.58
C GLY A 298 6.70 13.92 4.38
N LEU A 299 7.64 12.97 4.55
CA LEU A 299 7.74 11.82 3.66
C LEU A 299 6.60 10.84 3.96
N SER A 300 6.42 9.85 3.08
CA SER A 300 5.41 8.81 3.30
C SER A 300 5.74 7.97 4.53
N ASP A 301 4.74 7.78 5.39
CA ASP A 301 4.73 6.69 6.36
C ASP A 301 3.57 5.72 6.07
N ILE A 302 3.66 4.51 6.59
CA ILE A 302 2.54 3.55 6.60
C ILE A 302 1.65 3.86 7.81
N TYR A 303 0.36 3.99 7.56
CA TYR A 303 -0.68 4.21 8.56
C TYR A 303 -1.61 2.99 8.67
N ILE A 304 -2.22 2.85 9.85
CA ILE A 304 -3.24 1.84 10.16
C ILE A 304 -4.45 2.52 10.82
N ALA A 305 -5.65 2.08 10.45
CA ALA A 305 -6.92 2.53 11.03
C ALA A 305 -7.91 1.36 11.19
N ASP A 306 -8.86 1.49 12.13
CA ASP A 306 -9.94 0.52 12.32
C ASP A 306 -10.94 0.59 11.15
N PHE A 307 -11.03 -0.47 10.35
CA PHE A 307 -11.88 -0.49 9.17
C PHE A 307 -13.38 -0.54 9.50
N GLU A 308 -13.77 -1.09 10.65
CA GLU A 308 -15.17 -1.04 11.10
C GLU A 308 -15.59 0.38 11.45
N ALA A 309 -14.69 1.17 12.07
CA ALA A 309 -14.96 2.58 12.33
C ALA A 309 -15.18 3.35 11.01
N ILE A 310 -14.37 3.08 9.98
CA ILE A 310 -14.51 3.67 8.64
C ILE A 310 -15.86 3.31 8.02
N LYS A 311 -16.24 2.03 8.03
CA LYS A 311 -17.54 1.57 7.51
C LYS A 311 -18.72 2.18 8.25
N GLN A 312 -18.64 2.39 9.56
CA GLN A 312 -19.69 3.05 10.33
C GLN A 312 -19.87 4.52 9.94
N ALA A 313 -18.78 5.23 9.64
CA ALA A 313 -18.83 6.63 9.23
C ALA A 313 -19.34 6.87 7.79
N LEU A 314 -19.44 5.80 6.99
CA LEU A 314 -19.99 5.84 5.62
C LEU A 314 -21.51 5.62 5.55
N LYS A 315 -22.12 5.20 6.66
CA LYS A 315 -23.57 4.99 6.79
C LYS A 315 -24.28 6.30 7.07
#